data_AF-A0A1C6QU55-F1
#
_entry.id   AF-A0A1C6QU55-F1
#
_cell.length_a   1.000
_cell.length_b   1.000
_cell.length_c   1.000
_cell.angle_alpha   90.00
_cell.angle_beta   90.00
_cell.angle_gamma   90.00
#
_symmetry.space_group_name_H-M   'P 1'
#
loop_
_entity.id
_entity.type
_entity.pdbx_description
1 polymer ?
#
loop_
_entity_poly.entity_id
_entity_poly.type
_entity_poly.pdbx_seq_one_letter_code
_entity_poly.pdbx_strand_id
1 'polypeptide(L)' 'MIVNGLVVAVAGSTGQQGGAVARRLLADGWTVRALTRDPTSPGARALADAGADVRAVDMADPPH' A
#
# COMPACT_ATOMS: atom_id res chain seq x y z
N MET A 1 1.59 13.76 19.08
CA MET A 1 0.93 13.05 17.97
C MET A 1 1.22 11.57 18.18
N ILE A 2 0.26 10.78 18.67
CA ILE A 2 0.47 9.34 18.82
C ILE A 2 0.36 8.77 17.40
N VAL A 3 1.49 8.44 16.77
CA VAL A 3 1.47 7.57 15.60
C VAL A 3 1.04 6.20 16.13
N ASN A 4 -0.19 5.79 15.82
CA ASN A 4 -0.67 4.47 16.19
C ASN A 4 0.25 3.45 15.51
N GLY A 5 0.85 2.51 16.26
CA GLY A 5 1.82 1.54 15.73
C GLY A 5 1.21 0.47 14.80
N LEU A 6 -0.07 0.62 14.44
CA LEU A 6 -0.81 -0.31 13.61
C LEU A 6 -0.63 0.05 12.13
N VAL A 7 -0.13 -0.90 11.36
CA VAL A 7 0.06 -0.78 9.91
C VAL A 7 -1.07 -1.52 9.20
N VAL A 8 -1.72 -0.86 8.23
CA VAL A 8 -2.70 -1.51 7.35
C VAL A 8 -2.01 -1.95 6.07
N ALA A 9 -1.90 -3.27 5.86
CA ALA A 9 -1.43 -3.82 4.60
C ALA A 9 -2.59 -3.91 3.59
N VAL A 10 -2.40 -3.34 2.40
CA VAL A 10 -3.41 -3.34 1.34
C VAL A 10 -2.89 -4.16 0.16
N ALA A 11 -3.53 -5.30 -0.09
CA ALA A 11 -3.31 -6.11 -1.28
C ALA A 11 -4.02 -5.51 -2.49
N GLY A 12 -3.45 -5.69 -3.69
CA GLY A 12 -4.01 -5.11 -4.91
C GLY A 12 -4.11 -3.59 -4.86
N SER A 13 -3.20 -2.94 -4.14
CA SER A 13 -3.23 -1.50 -3.87
C SER A 13 -3.13 -0.64 -5.14
N THR A 14 -2.62 -1.18 -6.24
CA THR A 14 -2.54 -0.48 -7.52
C THR A 14 -3.79 -0.64 -8.39
N GLY A 15 -4.72 -1.52 -8.00
CA GLY A 15 -6.01 -1.72 -8.67
C GLY A 15 -7.07 -0.71 -8.22
N GLN A 16 -8.26 -0.76 -8.85
CA GLN A 16 -9.34 0.19 -8.54
C GLN A 16 -9.78 0.15 -7.07
N GLN A 17 -10.06 -1.04 -6.54
CA GLN A 17 -10.59 -1.20 -5.18
C GLN A 17 -9.50 -0.93 -4.13
N GLY A 18 -8.39 -1.67 -4.21
CA GLY A 18 -7.28 -1.52 -3.28
C GLY A 18 -6.67 -0.12 -3.31
N GLY A 19 -6.58 0.51 -4.49
CA GLY A 19 -6.05 1.87 -4.61
C GLY A 19 -6.98 2.96 -4.09
N ALA A 20 -8.30 2.77 -4.18
CA ALA A 20 -9.24 3.66 -3.51
C ALA A 20 -9.12 3.55 -1.98
N VAL A 21 -9.04 2.32 -1.46
CA VAL A 21 -8.86 2.05 -0.02
C VAL A 21 -7.54 2.62 0.49
N ALA A 22 -6.42 2.33 -0.18
CA ALA A 22 -5.09 2.81 0.23
C ALA A 22 -5.03 4.34 0.30
N ARG A 23 -5.53 5.03 -0.74
CA ARG A 23 -5.55 6.51 -0.76
C ARG A 23 -6.42 7.09 0.35
N ARG A 24 -7.57 6.49 0.63
CA ARG A 24 -8.44 6.94 1.72
C ARG A 24 -7.78 6.76 3.08
N LEU A 25 -7.18 5.60 3.33
CA LEU A 25 -6.48 5.33 4.59
C LEU A 25 -5.31 6.30 4.81
N LEU A 26 -4.52 6.58 3.77
CA LEU A 26 -3.45 7.58 3.82
C LEU A 26 -4.00 8.97 4.15
N ALA A 27 -5.09 9.39 3.49
CA ALA A 27 -5.73 10.68 3.76
C ALA A 27 -6.28 10.78 5.19
N ASP A 28 -6.75 9.67 5.75
CA ASP A 28 -7.22 9.57 7.14
C ASP A 28 -6.04 9.45 8.16
N GLY A 29 -4.77 9.51 7.70
CA GLY A 29 -3.57 9.53 8.54
C GLY A 29 -3.07 8.15 8.99
N TRP A 30 -3.55 7.06 8.38
CA TRP A 30 -3.07 5.71 8.69
C TRP A 30 -1.70 5.44 8.08
N THR A 31 -0.92 4.61 8.75
CA THR A 31 0.28 4.01 8.13
C THR A 31 -0.15 2.89 7.20
N VAL A 32 0.03 3.07 5.90
CA VAL A 32 -0.37 2.10 4.87
C VAL A 32 0.85 1.43 4.27
N ARG A 33 0.81 0.09 4.23
CA ARG A 33 1.73 -0.75 3.46
C ARG A 33 1.05 -1.22 2.18
N ALA A 34 1.49 -0.70 1.04
CA ALA A 34 0.94 -1.01 -0.27
C ALA A 34 1.65 -2.23 -0.87
N LEU A 35 0.93 -3.34 -1.07
CA LEU A 35 1.48 -4.57 -1.63
C LEU A 35 1.24 -4.63 -3.14
N THR A 36 2.32 -4.74 -3.91
CA THR A 36 2.29 -4.81 -5.37
C THR A 36 3.37 -5.76 -5.89
N ARG A 37 3.13 -6.37 -7.05
CA ARG A 37 4.18 -7.14 -7.75
C ARG A 37 5.25 -6.24 -8.37
N ASP A 38 4.86 -5.03 -8.79
CA ASP A 38 5.75 -4.05 -9.41
C ASP A 38 5.70 -2.71 -8.64
N PRO A 39 6.70 -2.43 -7.79
CA PRO A 39 6.85 -1.15 -7.09
C PRO A 39 7.14 0.04 -8.01
N THR A 40 7.55 -0.21 -9.25
CA THR A 40 7.91 0.84 -10.21
C THR A 40 6.75 1.25 -11.11
N SER A 41 5.64 0.52 -11.07
CA SER A 41 4.43 0.85 -11.82
C SER A 41 3.90 2.25 -11.47
N PRO A 42 3.21 2.94 -12.41
CA PRO A 42 2.68 4.29 -12.15
C PRO A 42 1.77 4.36 -10.92
N GLY A 43 0.93 3.35 -10.70
CA GLY A 43 0.06 3.28 -9.53
C GLY A 43 0.83 3.10 -8.22
N ALA A 44 1.91 2.32 -8.23
CA ALA A 44 2.77 2.14 -7.06
C ALA A 44 3.52 3.43 -6.71
N ARG A 45 4.08 4.11 -7.72
CA ARG A 45 4.74 5.42 -7.54
C ARG A 45 3.78 6.47 -6.98
N ALA A 46 2.57 6.56 -7.51
CA ALA A 46 1.55 7.48 -6.99
C ALA A 46 1.19 7.21 -5.52
N LEU A 47 1.18 5.94 -5.08
CA LEU A 47 0.97 5.61 -3.67
C LEU A 47 2.18 5.95 -2.80
N ALA A 48 3.40 5.74 -3.30
CA ALA A 48 4.63 6.15 -2.60
C ALA A 48 4.67 7.68 -2.42
N ASP A 49 4.36 8.44 -3.47
CA ASP A 49 4.28 9.91 -3.42
C ASP A 49 3.20 10.39 -2.44
N ALA A 50 2.15 9.60 -2.24
CA ALA A 50 1.10 9.84 -1.24
C ALA A 50 1.46 9.37 0.19
N GLY A 51 2.66 8.82 0.40
CA GLY A 51 3.17 8.42 1.73
C GLY A 51 3.03 6.94 2.09
N ALA A 52 2.68 6.07 1.15
CA ALA A 52 2.61 4.63 1.40
C ALA A 52 4.00 3.96 1.48
N ASP A 53 4.14 2.97 2.37
CA ASP A 53 5.24 2.00 2.35
C ASP A 53 4.99 0.95 1.26
N VAL A 54 5.53 1.15 0.06
CA VAL A 54 5.34 0.23 -1.08
C VAL A 54 6.26 -0.98 -0.95
N ARG A 55 5.71 -2.19 -1.01
CA ARG A 55 6.46 -3.45 -0.92
C ARG A 55 6.19 -4.33 -2.13
N ALA A 56 7.28 -4.84 -2.71
CA ALA A 56 7.23 -5.92 -3.68
C ALA A 56 6.74 -7.20 -2.99
N VAL A 57 5.55 -7.65 -3.34
CA VAL A 57 4.96 -8.91 -2.86
C VAL A 57 4.19 -9.54 -4.01
N ASP A 58 4.52 -10.79 -4.31
CA ASP A 58 3.64 -11.65 -5.07
C ASP A 58 2.83 -12.52 -4.09
N MET A 59 1.51 -12.49 -4.25
CA MET A 59 0.60 -13.28 -3.42
C MET A 59 0.57 -14.76 -3.83
N ALA A 60 1.13 -15.10 -5.00
CA ALA A 60 1.29 -16.46 -5.46
C ALA A 60 2.58 -17.12 -4.92
N ASP A 61 3.49 -16.36 -4.34
CA ASP A 61 4.72 -16.90 -3.78
C ASP A 61 4.42 -17.69 -2.49
N PRO A 62 4.92 -18.94 -2.36
CA PRO A 62 4.72 -19.72 -1.16
C PRO A 62 5.47 -19.10 0.04
N PRO A 63 4.97 -19.29 1.26
CA PRO A 63 5.69 -18.88 2.46
C PRO A 63 7.00 -19.67 2.60
N HIS A 64 8.06 -18.97 3.02
CA HIS A 64 9.39 -19.52 3.32
C HIS A 64 9.64 -19.58 4.82
#